data_AF-A0A0L1IJS5-F1
#
_entry.id   AF-A0A0L1IJS5-F1
#
_cell.length_a   1.000
_cell.length_b   1.000
_cell.length_c   1.000
_cell.angle_alpha   90.00
_cell.angle_beta   90.00
_cell.angle_gamma   90.00
#
_symmetry.space_group_name_H-M   'P 1'
#
loop_
_entity.id
_entity.type
_entity.pdbx_description
1 polymer ?
#
loop_
_entity_poly.entity_id
_entity_poly.type
_entity_poly.pdbx_seq_one_letter_code
_entity_poly.pdbx_strand_id
1 'polypeptide(L)'
;MANPAHPHRNLSLPTFQQPATYIQYKSLPPLPKLIQKLPQDTHANKTLTSMTTFITHSLHDPDSKRETPLPSDTPSYPTYIETLLRDTPSNAHFAVIDLARLLVLDPRIAAYFASQHPPSTLLALTDTTQGKETPYNKILTTLHLLANLASTTLPTTTLLSTSSLATSTLATLTTALFHPTPKARCAAASLAYNLAAQNHNARIDGKVDLMAEDDQVSLVAGLAEAIANETESAEALRGFLMALGLLVYEGKVDGE
;
A
#
# COMPACT_ATOMS: atom_id res chain seq x y z
N MET A 1 -31.59 -5.15 -2.85
CA MET A 1 -30.79 -6.24 -2.23
C MET A 1 -31.08 -7.51 -3.00
N ALA A 2 -30.05 -8.30 -3.31
CA ALA A 2 -30.21 -9.57 -4.03
C ALA A 2 -31.11 -10.53 -3.24
N ASN A 3 -31.98 -11.26 -3.94
CA ASN A 3 -32.84 -12.29 -3.36
C ASN A 3 -32.60 -13.60 -4.14
N PRO A 4 -32.10 -14.67 -3.49
CA PRO A 4 -31.81 -14.79 -2.05
C PRO A 4 -30.59 -13.97 -1.59
N ALA A 5 -30.55 -13.69 -0.29
CA ALA A 5 -29.38 -13.09 0.35
C ALA A 5 -28.19 -14.05 0.35
N HIS A 6 -26.96 -13.51 0.31
CA HIS A 6 -25.74 -14.30 0.31
C HIS A 6 -25.63 -15.19 1.57
N PRO A 7 -25.22 -16.47 1.49
CA PRO A 7 -25.16 -17.38 2.63
C PRO A 7 -24.39 -16.86 3.85
N HIS A 8 -23.30 -16.12 3.64
CA HIS A 8 -22.52 -15.48 4.71
C HIS A 8 -23.33 -14.54 5.61
N ARG A 9 -24.44 -13.95 5.12
CA ARG A 9 -25.35 -13.11 5.93
C ARG A 9 -26.08 -13.89 7.02
N ASN A 10 -26.16 -15.22 6.90
CA ASN A 10 -26.79 -16.08 7.91
C ASN A 10 -25.84 -16.39 9.09
N LEU A 11 -24.56 -16.01 9.00
CA LEU A 11 -23.58 -16.19 10.06
C LEU A 11 -23.49 -14.94 10.95
N SER A 12 -23.20 -15.12 12.24
CA SER A 12 -22.93 -14.00 13.15
C SER A 12 -21.48 -13.54 13.00
N LEU A 13 -21.25 -12.66 12.02
CA LEU A 13 -19.92 -12.17 11.64
C LEU A 13 -19.88 -10.63 11.65
N PRO A 14 -20.08 -9.96 12.81
CA PRO A 14 -20.25 -8.51 12.88
C PRO A 14 -19.07 -7.72 12.31
N THR A 15 -17.85 -8.26 12.38
CA THR A 15 -16.65 -7.65 11.81
C THR A 15 -16.70 -7.53 10.28
N PHE A 16 -17.31 -8.49 9.60
CA PHE A 16 -17.41 -8.50 8.14
C PHE A 16 -18.74 -7.95 7.63
N GLN A 17 -19.76 -7.84 8.48
CA GLN A 17 -21.08 -7.31 8.09
C GLN A 17 -21.11 -5.77 7.90
N GLN A 18 -19.99 -5.09 8.08
CA GLN A 18 -19.83 -3.64 7.93
C GLN A 18 -18.71 -3.33 6.93
N PRO A 19 -18.71 -2.13 6.31
CA PRO A 19 -17.57 -1.65 5.55
C PRO A 19 -16.29 -1.67 6.38
N ALA A 20 -15.22 -2.22 5.80
CA ALA A 20 -13.90 -2.25 6.38
C ALA A 20 -13.25 -0.87 6.29
N THR A 21 -12.54 -0.47 7.35
CA THR A 21 -11.61 0.67 7.32
C THR A 21 -10.25 0.21 6.82
N TYR A 22 -9.38 1.14 6.40
CA TYR A 22 -8.06 0.82 5.85
C TYR A 22 -6.94 1.04 6.87
N ILE A 23 -5.89 0.20 6.77
CA ILE A 23 -4.66 0.33 7.55
C ILE A 23 -3.71 1.29 6.83
N GLN A 24 -3.09 2.21 7.59
CA GLN A 24 -2.16 3.19 7.04
C GLN A 24 -0.93 3.32 7.93
N TYR A 25 0.25 3.41 7.32
CA TYR A 25 1.53 3.60 7.96
C TYR A 25 1.86 5.09 8.08
N LYS A 26 1.43 5.68 9.20
CA LYS A 26 1.51 7.12 9.49
C LYS A 26 2.76 7.54 10.27
N SER A 27 3.55 6.57 10.76
CA SER A 27 4.72 6.86 11.60
C SER A 27 5.73 7.73 10.86
N LEU A 28 6.07 8.89 11.44
CA LEU A 28 7.02 9.84 10.90
C LEU A 28 8.44 9.47 11.39
N PRO A 29 9.36 9.07 10.51
CA PRO A 29 10.77 8.89 10.88
C PRO A 29 11.41 10.26 11.17
N PRO A 30 12.59 10.30 11.81
CA PRO A 30 13.38 11.53 11.90
C PRO A 30 13.78 12.01 10.50
N LEU A 31 13.01 12.95 9.92
CA LEU A 31 13.21 13.47 8.56
C LEU A 31 14.65 13.93 8.29
N PRO A 32 15.36 14.61 9.22
CA PRO A 32 16.77 14.95 8.99
C PRO A 32 17.67 13.72 8.76
N LYS A 33 17.41 12.60 9.44
CA LYS A 33 18.16 11.35 9.24
C LYS A 33 17.80 10.67 7.92
N LEU A 34 16.56 10.83 7.47
CA LEU A 34 16.11 10.33 6.17
C LEU A 34 16.79 11.10 5.02
N ILE A 35 16.81 12.44 5.12
CA ILE A 35 17.45 13.32 4.14
C ILE A 35 18.96 13.05 4.05
N GLN A 36 19.63 12.75 5.17
CA GLN A 36 21.03 12.35 5.18
C GLN A 36 21.35 11.08 4.37
N LYS A 37 20.34 10.28 3.98
CA LYS A 37 20.51 9.12 3.08
C LYS A 37 20.43 9.49 1.60
N LEU A 38 19.97 10.68 1.27
CA LEU A 38 19.88 11.19 -0.09
C LEU A 38 21.21 11.83 -0.52
N PRO A 39 21.50 11.91 -1.83
CA PRO A 39 22.68 12.60 -2.35
C PRO A 39 22.82 14.03 -1.81
N GLN A 40 24.03 14.43 -1.45
CA GLN A 40 24.28 15.67 -0.69
C GLN A 40 23.82 16.95 -1.42
N ASP A 41 23.95 16.96 -2.75
CA ASP A 41 23.50 18.03 -3.64
C ASP A 41 21.98 18.24 -3.62
N THR A 42 21.21 17.24 -3.19
CA THR A 42 19.74 17.32 -3.07
C THR A 42 19.26 18.02 -1.80
N HIS A 43 20.12 18.17 -0.77
CA HIS A 43 19.68 18.63 0.56
C HIS A 43 19.18 20.08 0.57
N ALA A 44 19.69 20.92 -0.35
CA ALA A 44 19.25 22.30 -0.52
C ALA A 44 18.14 22.46 -1.58
N ASN A 45 17.61 21.35 -2.12
CA ASN A 45 16.60 21.39 -3.16
C ASN A 45 15.26 21.91 -2.62
N LYS A 46 14.66 22.86 -3.35
CA LYS A 46 13.40 23.51 -2.95
C LYS A 46 12.21 22.52 -2.94
N THR A 47 12.17 21.59 -3.88
CA THR A 47 11.12 20.55 -3.94
C THR A 47 11.22 19.60 -2.75
N LEU A 48 12.43 19.17 -2.36
CA LEU A 48 12.61 18.35 -1.15
C LEU A 48 12.17 19.10 0.12
N THR A 49 12.51 20.39 0.19
CA THR A 49 12.08 21.26 1.30
C THR A 49 10.56 21.36 1.34
N SER A 50 9.92 21.63 0.19
CA SER A 50 8.46 21.69 0.07
C SER A 50 7.77 20.40 0.50
N MET A 51 8.26 19.24 0.03
CA MET A 51 7.77 17.92 0.43
C MET A 51 7.86 17.70 1.93
N THR A 52 9.01 17.97 2.54
CA THR A 52 9.25 17.70 3.96
C THR A 52 8.49 18.67 4.87
N THR A 53 8.35 19.94 4.47
CA THR A 53 7.47 20.91 5.14
C THR A 53 6.02 20.47 5.07
N PHE A 54 5.54 20.06 3.88
CA PHE A 54 4.18 19.56 3.71
C PHE A 54 3.90 18.35 4.60
N ILE A 55 4.77 17.32 4.57
CA ILE A 55 4.65 16.13 5.43
C ILE A 55 4.56 16.53 6.91
N THR A 56 5.43 17.45 7.35
CA THR A 56 5.47 17.87 8.75
C THR A 56 4.15 18.53 9.15
N HIS A 57 3.64 19.47 8.35
CA HIS A 57 2.39 20.15 8.63
C HIS A 57 1.18 19.20 8.57
N SER A 58 1.04 18.41 7.50
CA SER A 58 -0.12 17.53 7.28
C SER A 58 -0.23 16.36 8.27
N LEU A 59 0.86 15.98 8.95
CA LEU A 59 0.86 14.88 9.93
C LEU A 59 0.74 15.33 11.38
N HIS A 60 1.08 16.58 11.72
CA HIS A 60 1.03 17.06 13.11
C HIS A 60 -0.35 17.53 13.55
N ASP A 61 -1.22 17.93 12.62
CA ASP A 61 -2.57 18.39 12.95
C ASP A 61 -3.62 17.48 12.26
N PRO A 62 -4.31 16.62 13.04
CA PRO A 62 -5.36 15.73 12.53
C PRO A 62 -6.53 16.45 11.86
N ASP A 63 -6.86 17.66 12.33
CA ASP A 63 -7.96 18.48 11.81
C ASP A 63 -7.53 19.24 10.54
N SER A 64 -6.22 19.53 10.39
CA SER A 64 -5.66 20.22 9.23
C SER A 64 -5.64 19.41 7.92
N LYS A 65 -5.88 18.10 7.91
CA LYS A 65 -5.65 17.26 6.71
C LYS A 65 -6.51 17.67 5.50
N ARG A 66 -7.71 18.21 5.75
CA ARG A 66 -8.58 18.75 4.70
C ARG A 66 -8.30 20.21 4.39
N GLU A 67 -7.69 20.94 5.33
CA GLU A 67 -7.48 22.39 5.22
C GLU A 67 -6.05 22.76 4.78
N THR A 68 -5.07 21.85 4.91
CA THR A 68 -3.70 22.09 4.46
C THR A 68 -3.70 22.17 2.93
N PRO A 69 -3.38 23.35 2.34
CA PRO A 69 -3.30 23.48 0.90
C PRO A 69 -2.18 22.58 0.36
N LEU A 70 -2.38 22.00 -0.82
CA LEU A 70 -1.28 21.36 -1.53
C LEU A 70 -0.23 22.42 -1.89
N PRO A 71 1.06 22.12 -1.75
CA PRO A 71 2.12 23.02 -2.19
C PRO A 71 1.99 23.34 -3.69
N SER A 72 2.28 24.59 -4.08
CA SER A 72 2.16 25.02 -5.47
C SER A 72 3.10 24.27 -6.42
N ASP A 73 4.18 23.70 -5.89
CA ASP A 73 5.15 22.89 -6.61
C ASP A 73 4.86 21.38 -6.57
N THR A 74 3.69 20.95 -6.06
CA THR A 74 3.22 19.55 -6.13
C THR A 74 3.39 18.92 -7.52
N PRO A 75 3.15 19.61 -8.65
CA PRO A 75 3.39 19.04 -9.98
C PRO A 75 4.84 18.62 -10.26
N SER A 76 5.82 19.14 -9.51
CA SER A 76 7.23 18.75 -9.63
C SER A 76 7.58 17.47 -8.87
N TYR A 77 6.70 17.00 -7.98
CA TYR A 77 7.00 15.90 -7.07
C TYR A 77 7.29 14.58 -7.78
N PRO A 78 6.49 14.13 -8.77
CA PRO A 78 6.78 12.96 -9.60
C PRO A 78 8.20 12.92 -10.17
N THR A 79 8.52 13.92 -10.99
CA THR A 79 9.82 14.01 -11.70
C THR A 79 10.97 14.09 -10.71
N TYR A 80 10.77 14.75 -9.57
CA TYR A 80 11.78 14.85 -8.53
C TYR A 80 12.01 13.51 -7.81
N ILE A 81 10.95 12.76 -7.49
CA ILE A 81 11.07 11.40 -6.90
C ILE A 81 11.78 10.44 -7.86
N GLU A 82 11.41 10.47 -9.15
CA GLU A 82 12.07 9.65 -10.17
C GLU A 82 13.57 9.99 -10.30
N THR A 83 13.90 11.28 -10.25
CA THR A 83 15.28 11.78 -10.24
C THR A 83 16.02 11.31 -8.98
N LEU A 84 15.40 11.42 -7.80
CA LEU A 84 15.98 10.93 -6.56
C LEU A 84 16.25 9.42 -6.62
N LEU A 85 15.33 8.61 -7.15
CA LEU A 85 15.54 7.18 -7.29
C LEU A 85 16.67 6.83 -8.26
N ARG A 86 16.86 7.61 -9.34
CA ARG A 86 17.96 7.39 -10.28
C ARG A 86 19.31 7.75 -9.69
N ASP A 87 19.37 8.84 -8.94
CA ASP A 87 20.64 9.44 -8.50
C ASP A 87 21.05 8.94 -7.09
N THR A 88 20.12 8.36 -6.34
CA THR A 88 20.39 7.73 -5.04
C THR A 88 20.93 6.32 -5.23
N PRO A 89 21.96 5.87 -4.48
CA PRO A 89 22.41 4.49 -4.51
C PRO A 89 21.31 3.49 -4.11
N SER A 90 21.29 2.30 -4.71
CA SER A 90 20.23 1.28 -4.50
C SER A 90 20.00 0.89 -3.03
N ASN A 91 21.06 0.88 -2.21
CA ASN A 91 20.98 0.61 -0.78
C ASN A 91 20.30 1.72 0.05
N ALA A 92 20.10 2.89 -0.55
CA ALA A 92 19.44 4.05 0.05
C ALA A 92 18.07 4.38 -0.58
N HIS A 93 17.61 3.62 -1.60
CA HIS A 93 16.28 3.81 -2.20
C HIS A 93 15.13 3.75 -1.18
N PHE A 94 15.29 2.98 -0.10
CA PHE A 94 14.29 2.93 0.98
C PHE A 94 13.98 4.33 1.52
N ALA A 95 14.93 5.27 1.52
CA ALA A 95 14.71 6.62 2.02
C ALA A 95 13.78 7.42 1.10
N VAL A 96 13.91 7.26 -0.21
CA VAL A 96 13.04 7.89 -1.21
C VAL A 96 11.63 7.28 -1.15
N ILE A 97 11.56 5.95 -1.00
CA ILE A 97 10.29 5.22 -0.84
C ILE A 97 9.58 5.62 0.46
N ASP A 98 10.32 5.80 1.55
CA ASP A 98 9.77 6.23 2.84
C ASP A 98 9.28 7.69 2.81
N LEU A 99 9.95 8.57 2.04
CA LEU A 99 9.45 9.92 1.75
C LEU A 99 8.13 9.85 0.96
N ALA A 100 8.08 9.05 -0.11
CA ALA A 100 6.86 8.87 -0.89
C ALA A 100 5.72 8.26 -0.07
N ARG A 101 6.01 7.28 0.80
CA ARG A 101 5.03 6.69 1.73
C ARG A 101 4.30 7.76 2.55
N LEU A 102 5.04 8.75 3.03
CA LEU A 102 4.49 9.84 3.85
C LEU A 102 3.68 10.83 3.01
N LEU A 103 4.15 11.15 1.79
CA LEU A 103 3.44 12.03 0.87
C LEU A 103 2.06 11.46 0.49
N VAL A 104 1.98 10.16 0.19
CA VAL A 104 0.73 9.52 -0.24
C VAL A 104 -0.25 9.24 0.91
N LEU A 105 0.08 9.65 2.15
CA LEU A 105 -0.93 9.71 3.23
C LEU A 105 -1.97 10.80 2.95
N ASP A 106 -1.63 11.82 2.15
CA ASP A 106 -2.62 12.73 1.60
C ASP A 106 -3.25 12.08 0.35
N PRO A 107 -4.57 11.83 0.34
CA PRO A 107 -5.23 11.13 -0.76
C PRO A 107 -5.17 11.92 -2.08
N ARG A 108 -4.97 13.24 -2.04
CA ARG A 108 -4.84 14.06 -3.25
C ARG A 108 -3.49 13.83 -3.92
N ILE A 109 -2.41 13.67 -3.14
CA ILE A 109 -1.09 13.33 -3.68
C ILE A 109 -1.09 11.88 -4.19
N ALA A 110 -1.67 10.95 -3.43
CA ALA A 110 -1.82 9.56 -3.86
C ALA A 110 -2.57 9.46 -5.20
N ALA A 111 -3.70 10.17 -5.32
CA ALA A 111 -4.47 10.28 -6.57
C ALA A 111 -3.66 10.92 -7.70
N TYR A 112 -2.88 11.97 -7.42
CA TYR A 112 -2.03 12.62 -8.41
C TYR A 112 -1.00 11.66 -9.00
N PHE A 113 -0.29 10.90 -8.17
CA PHE A 113 0.68 9.89 -8.62
C PHE A 113 -0.01 8.77 -9.42
N ALA A 114 -1.18 8.35 -8.99
CA ALA A 114 -1.97 7.32 -9.68
C ALA A 114 -2.52 7.77 -11.05
N SER A 115 -2.81 9.07 -11.21
CA SER A 115 -3.38 9.63 -12.45
C SER A 115 -2.38 9.81 -13.60
N GLN A 116 -1.10 9.53 -13.39
CA GLN A 116 -0.08 9.66 -14.43
C GLN A 116 -0.26 8.58 -15.52
N HIS A 117 0.00 8.95 -16.78
CA HIS A 117 -0.13 8.04 -17.93
C HIS A 117 1.16 8.05 -18.78
N PRO A 118 2.04 7.03 -18.69
CA PRO A 118 1.98 5.90 -17.74
C PRO A 118 2.20 6.34 -16.28
N PRO A 119 1.85 5.50 -15.27
CA PRO A 119 2.05 5.82 -13.85
C PRO A 119 3.52 5.72 -13.43
N SER A 120 4.38 6.54 -14.03
CA SER A 120 5.85 6.45 -13.99
C SER A 120 6.41 6.53 -12.57
N THR A 121 5.89 7.42 -11.72
CA THR A 121 6.36 7.55 -10.33
C THR A 121 6.10 6.27 -9.54
N LEU A 122 4.89 5.69 -9.68
CA LEU A 122 4.53 4.46 -9.00
C LEU A 122 5.37 3.29 -9.52
N LEU A 123 5.62 3.23 -10.84
CA LEU A 123 6.49 2.24 -11.44
C LEU A 123 7.91 2.33 -10.89
N ALA A 124 8.47 3.53 -10.79
CA ALA A 124 9.80 3.75 -10.24
C ALA A 124 9.88 3.37 -8.75
N LEU A 125 8.88 3.75 -7.94
CA LEU A 125 8.85 3.47 -6.51
C LEU A 125 8.66 1.99 -6.16
N THR A 126 8.00 1.24 -7.06
CA THR A 126 7.69 -0.18 -6.87
C THR A 126 8.63 -1.10 -7.65
N ASP A 127 9.68 -0.56 -8.28
CA ASP A 127 10.66 -1.36 -9.00
C ASP A 127 11.52 -2.19 -8.02
N THR A 128 11.28 -3.50 -8.03
CA THR A 128 11.99 -4.51 -7.26
C THR A 128 13.04 -5.26 -8.10
N THR A 129 13.18 -4.94 -9.40
CA THR A 129 14.02 -5.71 -10.34
C THR A 129 15.53 -5.47 -10.21
N GLN A 130 15.94 -4.45 -9.46
CA GLN A 130 17.34 -4.06 -9.33
C GLN A 130 18.05 -4.81 -8.18
N GLY A 131 18.47 -6.05 -8.43
CA GLY A 131 19.45 -6.76 -7.59
C GLY A 131 19.17 -8.25 -7.32
N LYS A 132 20.20 -9.00 -6.90
CA LYS A 132 20.08 -10.42 -6.52
C LYS A 132 19.29 -10.64 -5.21
N GLU A 133 19.20 -9.62 -4.36
CA GLU A 133 18.48 -9.65 -3.09
C GLU A 133 18.01 -8.23 -2.74
N THR A 134 16.72 -8.06 -2.42
CA THR A 134 16.17 -6.76 -2.05
C THR A 134 16.45 -6.49 -0.57
N PRO A 135 17.11 -5.38 -0.18
CA PRO A 135 17.39 -5.09 1.23
C PRO A 135 16.11 -4.99 2.07
N TYR A 136 16.14 -5.51 3.29
CA TYR A 136 14.98 -5.53 4.21
C TYR A 136 14.28 -4.18 4.36
N ASN A 137 15.03 -3.09 4.53
CA ASN A 137 14.44 -1.76 4.66
C ASN A 137 13.67 -1.34 3.42
N LYS A 138 14.15 -1.68 2.22
CA LYS A 138 13.45 -1.41 0.96
C LYS A 138 12.13 -2.19 0.94
N ILE A 139 12.16 -3.50 1.20
CA ILE A 139 10.94 -4.35 1.30
C ILE A 139 9.91 -3.71 2.24
N LEU A 140 10.32 -3.39 3.47
CA LEU A 140 9.42 -2.86 4.48
C LEU A 140 8.81 -1.52 4.08
N THR A 141 9.64 -0.59 3.58
CA THR A 141 9.14 0.72 3.12
C THR A 141 8.22 0.61 1.90
N THR A 142 8.49 -0.33 0.98
CA THR A 142 7.64 -0.60 -0.18
C THR A 142 6.29 -1.18 0.24
N LEU A 143 6.26 -2.15 1.17
CA LEU A 143 5.01 -2.68 1.72
C LEU A 143 4.17 -1.60 2.39
N HIS A 144 4.80 -0.72 3.17
CA HIS A 144 4.10 0.40 3.80
C HIS A 144 3.56 1.42 2.78
N LEU A 145 4.33 1.74 1.74
CA LEU A 145 3.90 2.60 0.64
C LEU A 145 2.69 1.99 -0.07
N LEU A 146 2.76 0.72 -0.45
CA LEU A 146 1.68 0.00 -1.13
C LEU A 146 0.42 -0.06 -0.24
N ALA A 147 0.57 -0.33 1.06
CA ALA A 147 -0.56 -0.30 1.99
C ALA A 147 -1.21 1.09 2.05
N ASN A 148 -0.43 2.19 2.09
CA ASN A 148 -0.97 3.54 2.06
C ASN A 148 -1.70 3.84 0.73
N LEU A 149 -1.16 3.44 -0.42
CA LEU A 149 -1.82 3.59 -1.72
C LEU A 149 -3.14 2.79 -1.77
N ALA A 150 -3.11 1.54 -1.30
CA ALA A 150 -4.25 0.63 -1.25
C ALA A 150 -5.38 1.11 -0.31
N SER A 151 -5.15 2.14 0.51
CA SER A 151 -6.17 2.75 1.36
C SER A 151 -7.16 3.65 0.61
N THR A 152 -6.94 3.87 -0.69
CA THR A 152 -7.77 4.73 -1.55
C THR A 152 -8.07 4.06 -2.88
N THR A 153 -9.29 4.25 -3.41
CA THR A 153 -9.76 3.47 -4.57
C THR A 153 -8.96 3.75 -5.84
N LEU A 154 -8.75 5.01 -6.24
CA LEU A 154 -8.07 5.33 -7.51
C LEU A 154 -6.61 4.80 -7.57
N PRO A 155 -5.76 5.00 -6.55
CA PRO A 155 -4.44 4.37 -6.52
C PRO A 155 -4.51 2.85 -6.51
N THR A 156 -5.45 2.24 -5.78
CA THR A 156 -5.63 0.77 -5.82
C THR A 156 -5.98 0.31 -7.23
N THR A 157 -6.92 0.96 -7.90
CA THR A 157 -7.29 0.66 -9.29
C THR A 157 -6.08 0.75 -10.19
N THR A 158 -5.25 1.78 -10.03
CA THR A 158 -4.03 1.97 -10.84
C THR A 158 -3.02 0.86 -10.58
N LEU A 159 -2.81 0.47 -9.32
CA LEU A 159 -1.93 -0.64 -8.94
C LEU A 159 -2.38 -1.96 -9.57
N LEU A 160 -3.68 -2.24 -9.59
CA LEU A 160 -4.22 -3.53 -10.06
C LEU A 160 -4.49 -3.58 -11.58
N SER A 161 -4.82 -2.44 -12.21
CA SER A 161 -5.11 -2.40 -13.66
C SER A 161 -3.86 -2.20 -14.53
N THR A 162 -2.76 -1.72 -13.96
CA THR A 162 -1.49 -1.59 -14.69
C THR A 162 -0.69 -2.89 -14.52
N SER A 163 -0.56 -3.69 -15.58
CA SER A 163 0.04 -5.04 -15.53
C SER A 163 1.38 -5.12 -14.75
N SER A 164 2.31 -4.19 -14.97
CA SER A 164 3.60 -4.17 -14.26
C SER A 164 3.47 -3.81 -12.78
N LEU A 165 2.58 -2.87 -12.43
CA LEU A 165 2.30 -2.54 -11.03
C LEU A 165 1.58 -3.68 -10.31
N ALA A 166 0.64 -4.34 -10.99
CA ALA A 166 -0.11 -5.46 -10.42
C ALA A 166 0.85 -6.61 -10.10
N THR A 167 1.68 -6.97 -11.08
CA THR A 167 2.73 -7.98 -10.92
C THR A 167 3.68 -7.63 -9.77
N SER A 168 4.21 -6.40 -9.73
CA SER A 168 5.14 -5.99 -8.67
C SER A 168 4.46 -5.95 -7.28
N THR A 169 3.23 -5.44 -7.20
CA THR A 169 2.46 -5.33 -5.95
C THR A 169 2.19 -6.71 -5.38
N LEU A 170 1.67 -7.64 -6.20
CA LEU A 170 1.34 -8.99 -5.78
C LEU A 170 2.57 -9.83 -5.49
N ALA A 171 3.65 -9.70 -6.29
CA ALA A 171 4.91 -10.38 -6.02
C ALA A 171 5.54 -9.89 -4.69
N THR A 172 5.53 -8.58 -4.45
CA THR A 172 6.04 -8.00 -3.19
C THR A 172 5.21 -8.48 -2.00
N LEU A 173 3.89 -8.49 -2.14
CA LEU A 173 2.97 -8.97 -1.11
C LEU A 173 3.20 -10.45 -0.79
N THR A 174 3.09 -11.32 -1.79
CA THR A 174 3.17 -12.77 -1.62
C THR A 174 4.54 -13.22 -1.11
N THR A 175 5.62 -12.62 -1.59
CA THR A 175 6.98 -12.86 -1.06
C THR A 175 7.07 -12.46 0.42
N ALA A 176 6.49 -11.33 0.79
CA ALA A 176 6.57 -10.81 2.15
C ALA A 176 5.70 -11.56 3.17
N LEU A 177 4.64 -12.27 2.72
CA LEU A 177 3.85 -13.16 3.59
C LEU A 177 4.70 -14.23 4.27
N PHE A 178 5.77 -14.68 3.61
CA PHE A 178 6.68 -15.72 4.10
C PHE A 178 8.04 -15.16 4.55
N HIS A 179 8.15 -13.85 4.75
CA HIS A 179 9.41 -13.24 5.11
C HIS A 179 9.91 -13.74 6.48
N PRO A 180 11.23 -13.96 6.68
CA PRO A 180 11.76 -14.46 7.95
C PRO A 180 11.48 -13.54 9.15
N THR A 181 11.27 -12.25 8.92
CA THR A 181 10.99 -11.29 9.99
C THR A 181 9.48 -11.05 10.17
N PRO A 182 8.95 -11.18 11.40
CA PRO A 182 7.55 -10.90 11.72
C PRO A 182 7.05 -9.53 11.25
N LYS A 183 7.90 -8.50 11.32
CA LYS A 183 7.54 -7.14 10.92
C LYS A 183 7.20 -7.02 9.43
N ALA A 184 7.91 -7.73 8.56
CA ALA A 184 7.59 -7.75 7.13
C ALA A 184 6.28 -8.51 6.89
N ARG A 185 6.06 -9.62 7.61
CA ARG A 185 4.80 -10.38 7.55
C ARG A 185 3.60 -9.56 8.01
N CYS A 186 3.72 -8.80 9.11
CA CYS A 186 2.68 -7.85 9.53
C CYS A 186 2.43 -6.75 8.45
N ALA A 187 3.49 -6.25 7.81
CA ALA A 187 3.34 -5.28 6.73
C ALA A 187 2.66 -5.86 5.48
N ALA A 188 2.98 -7.10 5.13
CA ALA A 188 2.29 -7.86 4.09
C ALA A 188 0.81 -8.06 4.44
N ALA A 189 0.51 -8.44 5.69
CA ALA A 189 -0.86 -8.59 6.18
C ALA A 189 -1.68 -7.30 6.03
N SER A 190 -1.09 -6.14 6.32
CA SER A 190 -1.75 -4.83 6.15
C SER A 190 -2.07 -4.53 4.69
N LEU A 191 -1.16 -4.83 3.77
CA LEU A 191 -1.39 -4.67 2.33
C LEU A 191 -2.49 -5.63 1.83
N ALA A 192 -2.40 -6.92 2.18
CA ALA A 192 -3.44 -7.90 1.86
C ALA A 192 -4.81 -7.48 2.40
N TYR A 193 -4.85 -7.02 3.65
CA TYR A 193 -6.06 -6.52 4.28
C TYR A 193 -6.65 -5.33 3.51
N ASN A 194 -5.84 -4.33 3.11
CA ASN A 194 -6.35 -3.18 2.37
C ASN A 194 -6.88 -3.56 0.99
N LEU A 195 -6.19 -4.45 0.27
CA LEU A 195 -6.67 -4.94 -1.02
C LEU A 195 -7.97 -5.73 -0.88
N ALA A 196 -8.05 -6.63 0.11
CA ALA A 196 -9.28 -7.37 0.42
C ALA A 196 -10.41 -6.42 0.86
N ALA A 197 -10.10 -5.39 1.64
CA ALA A 197 -11.06 -4.38 2.06
C ALA A 197 -11.66 -3.60 0.88
N GLN A 198 -10.91 -3.36 -0.20
CA GLN A 198 -11.44 -2.70 -1.40
C GLN A 198 -12.51 -3.57 -2.08
N ASN A 199 -12.23 -4.87 -2.26
CA ASN A 199 -13.22 -5.82 -2.78
C ASN A 199 -14.42 -5.96 -1.84
N HIS A 200 -14.17 -6.18 -0.56
CA HIS A 200 -15.20 -6.31 0.47
C HIS A 200 -16.16 -5.12 0.49
N ASN A 201 -15.61 -3.91 0.50
CA ASN A 201 -16.40 -2.68 0.48
C ASN A 201 -17.17 -2.52 -0.83
N ALA A 202 -16.57 -2.90 -1.96
CA ALA A 202 -17.27 -2.92 -3.25
C ALA A 202 -18.48 -3.86 -3.22
N ARG A 203 -18.34 -5.08 -2.68
CA ARG A 203 -19.44 -6.06 -2.54
C ARG A 203 -20.56 -5.55 -1.65
N ILE A 204 -20.22 -4.96 -0.49
CA ILE A 204 -21.22 -4.34 0.40
C ILE A 204 -22.00 -3.23 -0.33
N ASP A 205 -21.32 -2.45 -1.16
CA ASP A 205 -21.91 -1.41 -1.99
C ASP A 205 -22.67 -1.94 -3.23
N GLY A 206 -22.65 -3.25 -3.47
CA GLY A 206 -23.24 -3.87 -4.67
C GLY A 206 -22.47 -3.58 -5.97
N LYS A 207 -21.18 -3.29 -5.86
CA LYS A 207 -20.23 -3.07 -6.98
C LYS A 207 -19.43 -4.35 -7.23
N VAL A 208 -18.80 -4.40 -8.40
CA VAL A 208 -17.87 -5.47 -8.77
C VAL A 208 -16.56 -5.35 -8.00
N ASP A 209 -15.89 -6.50 -7.83
CA ASP A 209 -14.55 -6.56 -7.25
C ASP A 209 -13.55 -5.73 -8.05
N LEU A 210 -12.58 -5.15 -7.34
CA LEU A 210 -11.53 -4.34 -7.93
C LEU A 210 -10.33 -5.20 -8.35
N MET A 211 -10.03 -6.24 -7.57
CA MET A 211 -9.00 -7.23 -7.88
C MET A 211 -9.55 -8.31 -8.81
N ALA A 212 -8.78 -8.66 -9.85
CA ALA A 212 -9.12 -9.74 -10.75
C ALA A 212 -9.22 -11.08 -10.01
N GLU A 213 -10.09 -11.96 -10.50
CA GLU A 213 -10.40 -13.25 -9.89
C GLU A 213 -9.16 -14.13 -9.68
N ASP A 214 -8.32 -14.28 -10.72
CA ASP A 214 -7.06 -15.02 -10.64
C ASP A 214 -6.13 -14.49 -9.53
N ASP A 215 -6.05 -13.16 -9.38
CA ASP A 215 -5.26 -12.53 -8.34
C ASP A 215 -5.85 -12.77 -6.94
N GLN A 216 -7.19 -12.79 -6.83
CA GLN A 216 -7.87 -13.13 -5.58
C GLN A 216 -7.58 -14.58 -5.19
N VAL A 217 -7.67 -15.53 -6.12
CA VAL A 217 -7.37 -16.94 -5.90
C VAL A 217 -5.92 -17.11 -5.44
N SER A 218 -4.98 -16.45 -6.14
CA SER A 218 -3.57 -16.48 -5.75
C SER A 218 -3.34 -15.91 -4.34
N LEU A 219 -4.03 -14.82 -3.98
CA LEU A 219 -3.90 -14.21 -2.66
C LEU A 219 -4.54 -15.09 -1.56
N VAL A 220 -5.70 -15.72 -1.82
CA VAL A 220 -6.33 -16.69 -0.90
C VAL A 220 -5.36 -17.84 -0.60
N ALA A 221 -4.75 -18.43 -1.64
CA ALA A 221 -3.80 -19.52 -1.48
C ALA A 221 -2.59 -19.11 -0.64
N GLY A 222 -1.99 -17.96 -0.95
CA GLY A 222 -0.86 -17.42 -0.19
C GLY A 222 -1.20 -17.11 1.26
N LEU A 223 -2.39 -16.56 1.54
CA LEU A 223 -2.86 -16.29 2.90
C LEU A 223 -3.12 -17.59 3.67
N ALA A 224 -3.75 -18.58 3.05
CA ALA A 224 -4.03 -19.87 3.68
C ALA A 224 -2.73 -20.59 4.08
N GLU A 225 -1.74 -20.60 3.20
CA GLU A 225 -0.42 -21.17 3.49
C GLU A 225 0.33 -20.34 4.56
N ALA A 226 0.26 -19.02 4.51
CA ALA A 226 0.87 -18.16 5.52
C ALA A 226 0.24 -18.35 6.91
N ILE A 227 -1.08 -18.54 7.00
CA ILE A 227 -1.80 -18.86 8.24
C ILE A 227 -1.34 -20.20 8.81
N ALA A 228 -1.17 -21.22 7.97
CA ALA A 228 -0.72 -22.55 8.41
C ALA A 228 0.71 -22.54 8.96
N ASN A 229 1.57 -21.65 8.43
CA ASN A 229 2.99 -21.58 8.78
C ASN A 229 3.32 -20.53 9.86
N GLU A 230 2.42 -19.59 10.15
CA GLU A 230 2.68 -18.53 11.13
C GLU A 230 2.58 -19.06 12.57
N THR A 231 3.74 -19.14 13.23
CA THR A 231 3.88 -19.66 14.60
C THR A 231 4.57 -18.67 15.54
N GLU A 232 5.08 -17.56 15.03
CA GLU A 232 5.93 -16.63 15.79
C GLU A 232 5.19 -15.33 16.15
N SER A 233 4.28 -14.87 15.28
CA SER A 233 3.65 -13.56 15.38
C SER A 233 2.13 -13.66 15.37
N ALA A 234 1.53 -13.51 16.55
CA ALA A 234 0.08 -13.43 16.70
C ALA A 234 -0.53 -12.23 15.95
N GLU A 235 0.24 -11.14 15.79
CA GLU A 235 -0.18 -9.96 15.03
C GLU A 235 -0.27 -10.27 13.53
N ALA A 236 0.75 -10.94 12.97
CA ALA A 236 0.74 -11.34 11.56
C ALA A 236 -0.40 -12.33 11.29
N LEU A 237 -0.55 -13.36 12.14
CA LEU A 237 -1.62 -14.35 12.03
C LEU A 237 -3.00 -13.68 12.04
N ARG A 238 -3.24 -12.75 12.97
CA ARG A 238 -4.50 -12.00 13.02
C ARG A 238 -4.73 -11.19 11.76
N GLY A 239 -3.68 -10.55 11.23
CA GLY A 239 -3.76 -9.79 9.99
C GLY A 239 -4.11 -10.68 8.78
N PHE A 240 -3.47 -11.85 8.67
CA PHE A 240 -3.76 -12.81 7.60
C PHE A 240 -5.20 -13.32 7.66
N LEU A 241 -5.68 -13.70 8.85
CA LEU A 241 -7.06 -14.15 9.05
C LEU A 241 -8.07 -13.05 8.71
N MET A 242 -7.78 -11.80 9.04
CA MET A 242 -8.66 -10.68 8.72
C MET A 242 -8.71 -10.41 7.22
N ALA A 243 -7.55 -10.41 6.55
CA ALA A 243 -7.47 -10.24 5.10
C ALA A 243 -8.22 -11.37 4.37
N LEU A 244 -8.02 -12.62 4.79
CA LEU A 244 -8.73 -13.78 4.21
C LEU A 244 -10.25 -13.68 4.43
N GLY A 245 -10.67 -13.30 5.64
CA GLY A 245 -12.08 -13.11 5.95
C GLY A 245 -12.76 -12.06 5.07
N LEU A 246 -12.11 -10.91 4.86
CA LEU A 246 -12.61 -9.87 3.94
C LEU A 246 -12.66 -10.33 2.49
N LEU A 247 -11.66 -11.11 2.06
CA LEU A 247 -11.56 -11.58 0.68
C LEU A 247 -12.63 -12.63 0.35
N VAL A 248 -13.03 -13.45 1.32
CA VAL A 248 -14.03 -14.53 1.13
C VAL A 248 -15.45 -14.05 1.45
N TYR A 249 -15.63 -13.12 2.38
CA TYR A 249 -16.95 -12.65 2.76
C TYR A 249 -17.69 -12.03 1.57
N GLU A 250 -18.94 -12.45 1.38
CA GLU A 250 -19.78 -12.16 0.19
C GLU A 250 -19.12 -12.36 -1.20
N GLY A 251 -18.05 -13.17 -1.29
CA GLY A 251 -17.51 -13.63 -2.57
C GLY A 251 -18.45 -14.59 -3.29
N LYS A 252 -18.22 -14.88 -4.58
CA LYS A 252 -19.09 -15.80 -5.35
C LYS A 252 -19.16 -17.18 -4.67
N VAL A 253 -20.38 -17.69 -4.48
CA VAL A 253 -20.67 -18.91 -3.69
C VAL A 253 -20.00 -20.17 -4.25
N ASP A 254 -19.87 -20.29 -5.56
CA ASP A 254 -19.36 -21.50 -6.21
C ASP A 254 -17.89 -21.40 -6.62
N GLY A 255 -17.25 -20.24 -6.43
CA GLY A 255 -15.94 -19.98 -7.02
C GLY A 255 -15.99 -20.15 -8.53
N GLU A 256 -16.27 -19.06 -9.23
CA GLU A 256 -15.54 -18.83 -10.48
C GLU A 256 -14.55 -17.77 -10.08
#